data_AF-A0A7Y2HM84-F1
#
_entry.id   AF-A0A7Y2HM84-F1
#
_cell.length_a   1.000
_cell.length_b   1.000
_cell.length_c   1.000
_cell.angle_alpha   90.00
_cell.angle_beta   90.00
_cell.angle_gamma   90.00
#
_symmetry.space_group_name_H-M   'P 1'
#
loop_
_entity.id
_entity.type
_entity.pdbx_description
1 polymer ?
#
loop_
_entity_poly.entity_id
_entity_poly.type
_entity_poly.pdbx_seq_one_letter_code
_entity_poly.pdbx_strand_id
1 'polypeptide(L)'
;MKRIFFTIMIGLIASVSVMSQNWAVQSKNGNYNIKAIDESGALLDVVAILDEGDDCFMDVKAIKGNQVYPIKMVASDSMYIPIAAITPSGGNLNLVGVNAMGEQYFVKGVSRFGNTIRIAIVVGGSFEDLQATSPDGKERVVSGVKFNEDNIEMEIGPTKVIAHVKALPTMEVKSEETSWEIKATGNDGSLLEIVALNKKGREYKVMAVSAGGSFAMLNVKAEVGRDLVPIKLIRKPEGIRMIAVDYYGRQFPLKAKVAEGKYFDIEGGENCGKTIDIRALSDNGVEYLVNAISPEGDMYDLKGIKVKDGEKEGYLQGLEGLITYYAHVKALPPVQ
;
A
#
# COMPACT_ATOMS: atom_id res chain seq x y z
N MET A 1 -56.37 29.28 -17.23
CA MET A 1 -56.10 28.94 -15.81
C MET A 1 -55.17 27.73 -15.79
N LYS A 2 -53.88 27.92 -15.50
CA LYS A 2 -52.90 26.91 -15.05
C LYS A 2 -51.57 27.64 -14.84
N ARG A 3 -51.31 28.05 -13.60
CA ARG A 3 -50.02 28.64 -13.18
C ARG A 3 -49.11 27.49 -12.79
N ILE A 4 -47.94 27.40 -13.43
CA ILE A 4 -46.88 26.48 -13.07
C ILE A 4 -46.06 27.15 -11.96
N PHE A 5 -46.08 26.59 -10.75
CA PHE A 5 -45.20 26.99 -9.66
C PHE A 5 -43.86 26.25 -9.82
N PHE A 6 -42.78 27.01 -10.01
CA PHE A 6 -41.41 26.50 -9.89
C PHE A 6 -40.99 26.66 -8.43
N THR A 7 -40.94 25.57 -7.68
CA THR A 7 -40.33 25.53 -6.35
C THR A 7 -38.82 25.40 -6.53
N ILE A 8 -38.08 26.47 -6.22
CA ILE A 8 -36.62 26.43 -6.15
C ILE A 8 -36.26 25.73 -4.84
N MET A 9 -35.76 24.50 -4.96
CA MET A 9 -35.19 23.74 -3.86
C MET A 9 -33.73 24.19 -3.69
N ILE A 10 -33.46 25.02 -2.68
CA ILE A 10 -32.11 25.41 -2.29
C ILE A 10 -31.47 24.20 -1.63
N GLY A 11 -30.63 23.49 -2.39
CA GLY A 11 -29.81 22.40 -1.88
C GLY A 11 -28.75 22.95 -0.92
N LEU A 12 -28.86 22.58 0.36
CA LEU A 12 -27.83 22.77 1.35
C LEU A 12 -26.65 21.85 0.98
N ILE A 13 -25.56 22.39 0.46
CA ILE A 13 -24.32 21.64 0.26
C ILE A 13 -23.66 21.53 1.64
N ALA A 14 -23.86 20.40 2.31
CA ALA A 14 -23.04 20.04 3.46
C ALA A 14 -21.64 19.70 2.93
N SER A 15 -20.69 20.63 3.08
CA SER A 15 -19.28 20.32 2.91
C SER A 15 -18.85 19.41 4.07
N VAL A 16 -18.76 18.11 3.82
CA VAL A 16 -18.09 17.19 4.74
C VAL A 16 -16.60 17.54 4.69
N SER A 17 -16.10 18.27 5.68
CA SER A 17 -14.67 18.42 5.87
C SER A 17 -14.16 17.11 6.46
N VAL A 18 -13.59 16.22 5.65
CA VAL A 18 -12.76 15.14 6.15
C VAL A 18 -11.57 15.81 6.83
N MET A 19 -11.50 15.74 8.16
CA MET A 19 -10.31 16.17 8.89
C MET A 19 -9.21 15.13 8.66
N SER A 20 -8.39 15.31 7.63
CA SER A 20 -7.15 14.53 7.53
C SER A 20 -6.25 14.89 8.70
N GLN A 21 -5.86 13.90 9.51
CA GLN A 21 -4.88 14.14 10.58
C GLN A 21 -3.47 13.99 10.00
N ASN A 22 -2.63 14.99 10.22
CA ASN A 22 -1.24 14.97 9.78
C ASN A 22 -0.36 14.43 10.91
N TRP A 23 0.42 13.40 10.60
CA TRP A 23 1.41 12.82 11.49
C TRP A 23 2.78 13.40 11.14
N ALA A 24 3.49 13.90 12.15
CA ALA A 24 4.80 14.50 11.96
C ALA A 24 5.81 13.45 11.49
N VAL A 25 6.60 13.76 10.46
CA VAL A 25 7.68 12.87 10.00
C VAL A 25 9.02 13.39 10.51
N GLN A 26 9.70 12.56 11.28
CA GLN A 26 10.96 12.86 11.95
C GLN A 26 11.88 11.64 11.92
N SER A 27 13.12 11.83 12.35
CA SER A 27 13.99 10.69 12.63
C SER A 27 13.48 9.89 13.82
N LYS A 28 13.82 8.61 13.88
CA LYS A 28 13.33 7.68 14.92
C LYS A 28 13.64 8.14 16.35
N ASN A 29 14.76 8.84 16.55
CA ASN A 29 15.11 9.38 17.88
C ASN A 29 14.61 10.82 18.09
N GLY A 30 13.85 11.40 17.15
CA GLY A 30 13.32 12.76 17.22
C GLY A 30 14.38 13.87 17.06
N ASN A 31 15.61 13.51 16.68
CA ASN A 31 16.72 14.45 16.56
C ASN A 31 16.62 15.37 15.33
N TYR A 32 15.89 14.92 14.31
CA TYR A 32 15.80 15.63 13.02
C TYR A 32 14.35 15.70 12.53
N ASN A 33 13.91 16.90 12.20
CA ASN A 33 12.65 17.12 11.50
C ASN A 33 12.85 16.93 10.00
N ILE A 34 11.99 16.16 9.34
CA ILE A 34 12.09 15.99 7.89
C ILE A 34 11.39 17.14 7.18
N LYS A 35 12.10 17.75 6.23
CA LYS A 35 11.61 18.88 5.42
C LYS A 35 11.88 18.62 3.94
N ALA A 36 11.07 19.21 3.07
CA ALA A 36 11.43 19.38 1.67
C ALA A 36 11.94 20.81 1.44
N ILE A 37 12.91 20.98 0.55
CA ILE A 37 13.47 22.31 0.20
C ILE A 37 12.90 22.72 -1.14
N ASP A 38 12.18 23.82 -1.18
CA ASP A 38 11.68 24.38 -2.43
C ASP A 38 12.74 25.18 -3.21
N GLU A 39 12.40 25.62 -4.43
CA GLU A 39 13.31 26.36 -5.31
C GLU A 39 13.80 27.70 -4.71
N SER A 40 13.10 28.26 -3.73
CA SER A 40 13.50 29.49 -3.02
C SER A 40 14.39 29.22 -1.80
N GLY A 41 14.59 27.94 -1.46
CA GLY A 41 15.29 27.51 -0.25
C GLY A 41 14.40 27.42 0.99
N ALA A 42 13.07 27.59 0.85
CA ALA A 42 12.15 27.49 1.96
C ALA A 42 11.95 26.01 2.37
N LEU A 43 11.88 25.78 3.68
CA LEU A 43 11.64 24.46 4.26
C LEU A 43 10.14 24.20 4.37
N LEU A 44 9.67 23.14 3.72
CA LEU A 44 8.29 22.69 3.72
C LEU A 44 8.12 21.53 4.71
N ASP A 45 7.01 21.53 5.44
CA ASP A 45 6.68 20.44 6.35
C ASP A 45 6.44 19.14 5.58
N VAL A 46 7.01 18.05 6.09
CA VAL A 46 6.75 16.69 5.62
C VAL A 46 5.92 15.96 6.66
N VAL A 47 4.79 15.42 6.21
CA VAL A 47 3.85 14.71 7.08
C VAL A 47 3.37 13.43 6.42
N ALA A 48 2.99 12.45 7.24
CA ALA A 48 2.14 11.36 6.80
C ALA A 48 0.68 11.75 6.99
N ILE A 49 -0.17 11.50 5.99
CA ILE A 49 -1.56 11.91 5.99
C ILE A 49 -2.44 10.70 6.31
N LEU A 50 -3.19 10.81 7.40
CA LEU A 50 -4.28 9.89 7.71
C LEU A 50 -5.50 10.30 6.88
N ASP A 51 -5.78 9.54 5.83
CA ASP A 51 -6.86 9.81 4.89
C ASP A 51 -7.99 8.80 5.07
N GLU A 52 -9.21 9.27 5.32
CA GLU A 52 -10.41 8.44 5.49
C GLU A 52 -10.25 7.27 6.50
N GLY A 53 -9.41 7.44 7.52
CA GLY A 53 -9.12 6.41 8.53
C GLY A 53 -8.07 5.37 8.12
N ASP A 54 -7.47 5.48 6.93
CA ASP A 54 -6.39 4.60 6.47
C ASP A 54 -5.09 4.92 7.20
N ASP A 55 -4.94 4.32 8.37
CA ASP A 55 -3.69 4.42 9.11
C ASP A 55 -2.72 3.29 8.73
N CYS A 56 -3.13 2.27 7.98
CA CYS A 56 -2.29 1.14 7.60
C CYS A 56 -1.40 1.36 6.35
N PHE A 57 -1.74 2.33 5.50
CA PHE A 57 -0.99 2.63 4.28
C PHE A 57 -0.96 4.13 3.94
N MET A 58 -0.37 4.92 4.84
CA MET A 58 -0.44 6.38 4.79
C MET A 58 0.49 7.00 3.73
N ASP A 59 -0.02 8.02 3.05
CA ASP A 59 0.77 8.84 2.13
C ASP A 59 1.71 9.78 2.88
N VAL A 60 2.98 9.84 2.47
CA VAL A 60 3.93 10.85 2.96
C VAL A 60 4.05 11.97 1.92
N LYS A 61 3.78 13.21 2.34
CA LYS A 61 3.71 14.38 1.46
C LYS A 61 4.43 15.59 2.08
N ALA A 62 4.92 16.47 1.23
CA ALA A 62 5.36 17.81 1.63
C ALA A 62 4.21 18.82 1.46
N ILE A 63 4.08 19.77 2.38
CA ILE A 63 2.99 20.75 2.42
C ILE A 63 3.52 22.17 2.20
N LYS A 64 2.91 22.90 1.26
CA LYS A 64 3.15 24.33 1.02
C LYS A 64 1.82 25.07 0.95
N GLY A 65 1.37 25.64 2.07
CA GLY A 65 0.03 26.21 2.16
C GLY A 65 -1.02 25.13 1.87
N ASN A 66 -1.86 25.35 0.85
CA ASN A 66 -2.89 24.38 0.42
C ASN A 66 -2.38 23.38 -0.63
N GLN A 67 -1.11 23.46 -1.04
CA GLN A 67 -0.53 22.54 -2.00
C GLN A 67 0.13 21.37 -1.27
N VAL A 68 -0.08 20.17 -1.80
CA VAL A 68 0.54 18.93 -1.32
C VAL A 68 1.37 18.30 -2.44
N TYR A 69 2.61 17.94 -2.11
CA TYR A 69 3.55 17.32 -3.04
C TYR A 69 3.82 15.88 -2.59
N PRO A 70 3.52 14.87 -3.43
CA PRO A 70 3.80 13.48 -3.06
C PRO A 70 5.31 13.27 -2.97
N ILE A 71 5.76 12.57 -1.93
CA ILE A 71 7.15 12.21 -1.78
C ILE A 71 7.40 10.85 -2.43
N LYS A 72 8.41 10.78 -3.28
CA LYS A 72 8.74 9.61 -4.09
C LYS A 72 10.25 9.37 -4.08
N MET A 73 10.63 8.14 -4.37
CA MET A 73 12.02 7.78 -4.64
C MET A 73 12.28 7.90 -6.14
N VAL A 74 13.39 8.52 -6.50
CA VAL A 74 13.69 8.91 -7.89
C VAL A 74 14.86 8.09 -8.42
N ALA A 75 14.78 7.70 -9.70
CA ALA A 75 15.85 6.96 -10.37
C ALA A 75 17.15 7.77 -10.37
N SER A 76 18.27 7.11 -10.07
CA SER A 76 19.60 7.71 -10.02
C SER A 76 20.66 6.61 -10.07
N ASP A 77 21.84 6.94 -10.57
CA ASP A 77 23.03 6.09 -10.53
C ASP A 77 23.82 6.21 -9.20
N SER A 78 23.32 7.02 -8.26
CA SER A 78 23.91 7.19 -6.93
C SER A 78 23.81 5.92 -6.08
N MET A 79 24.82 5.69 -5.24
CA MET A 79 24.83 4.59 -4.26
C MET A 79 23.59 4.59 -3.34
N TYR A 80 23.17 5.79 -2.91
CA TYR A 80 21.93 5.96 -2.16
C TYR A 80 20.87 6.61 -3.04
N ILE A 81 19.64 6.08 -2.93
CA ILE A 81 18.52 6.46 -3.78
C ILE A 81 18.02 7.86 -3.34
N PRO A 82 17.95 8.85 -4.25
CA PRO A 82 17.36 10.14 -3.96
C PRO A 82 15.87 10.05 -3.63
N ILE A 83 15.43 10.89 -2.70
CA ILE A 83 14.04 11.04 -2.31
C ILE A 83 13.68 12.50 -2.47
N ALA A 84 12.55 12.75 -3.13
CA ALA A 84 12.11 14.09 -3.45
C ALA A 84 10.59 14.22 -3.31
N ALA A 85 10.13 15.41 -2.93
CA ALA A 85 8.75 15.80 -3.16
C ALA A 85 8.60 16.19 -4.64
N ILE A 86 7.60 15.64 -5.31
CA ILE A 86 7.43 15.80 -6.75
C ILE A 86 6.43 16.92 -7.04
N THR A 87 6.82 17.92 -7.81
CA THR A 87 5.93 19.00 -8.24
C THR A 87 4.97 18.51 -9.34
N PRO A 88 3.85 19.20 -9.61
CA PRO A 88 2.92 18.82 -10.68
C PRO A 88 3.56 18.73 -12.07
N SER A 89 4.62 19.52 -12.34
CA SER A 89 5.38 19.46 -13.60
C SER A 89 6.45 18.36 -13.63
N GLY A 90 6.60 17.60 -12.54
CA GLY A 90 7.63 16.58 -12.40
C GLY A 90 8.99 17.10 -11.94
N GLY A 91 9.05 18.32 -11.38
CA GLY A 91 10.23 18.83 -10.69
C GLY A 91 10.46 18.14 -9.34
N ASN A 92 11.69 18.19 -8.85
CA ASN A 92 12.12 17.50 -7.63
C ASN A 92 12.52 18.50 -6.55
N LEU A 93 11.84 18.47 -5.41
CA LEU A 93 12.22 19.19 -4.20
C LEU A 93 12.96 18.24 -3.26
N ASN A 94 14.22 18.53 -2.93
CA ASN A 94 15.05 17.65 -2.14
C ASN A 94 14.51 17.50 -0.71
N LEU A 95 14.61 16.28 -0.15
CA LEU A 95 14.34 16.05 1.26
C LEU A 95 15.62 16.14 2.10
N VAL A 96 15.49 16.80 3.27
CA VAL A 96 16.54 16.91 4.27
C VAL A 96 15.99 16.66 5.67
N GLY A 97 16.85 16.14 6.55
CA GLY A 97 16.64 16.14 7.99
C GLY A 97 17.27 17.39 8.58
N VAL A 98 16.53 18.12 9.41
CA VAL A 98 16.95 19.38 10.01
C VAL A 98 17.03 19.21 11.53
N ASN A 99 18.20 19.41 12.11
CA ASN A 99 18.37 19.32 13.56
C ASN A 99 17.97 20.61 14.29
N ALA A 100 18.05 20.62 15.62
CA ALA A 100 17.71 21.77 16.45
C ALA A 100 18.56 23.03 16.18
N MET A 101 19.75 22.89 15.57
CA MET A 101 20.62 24.00 15.19
C MET A 101 20.35 24.53 13.77
N GLY A 102 19.43 23.89 13.03
CA GLY A 102 19.12 24.24 11.64
C GLY A 102 20.06 23.61 10.62
N GLU A 103 20.97 22.72 11.03
CA GLU A 103 21.85 22.00 10.11
C GLU A 103 21.05 20.96 9.33
N GLN A 104 21.42 20.77 8.06
CA GLN A 104 20.70 19.94 7.11
C GLN A 104 21.50 18.69 6.73
N TYR A 105 20.82 17.54 6.73
CA TYR A 105 21.40 16.24 6.41
C TYR A 105 20.58 15.55 5.34
N PHE A 106 21.22 14.80 4.46
CA PHE A 106 20.53 14.14 3.35
C PHE A 106 19.62 13.01 3.82
N VAL A 107 18.40 12.97 3.29
CA VAL A 107 17.47 11.84 3.43
C VAL A 107 17.52 10.99 2.16
N LYS A 108 17.81 9.69 2.31
CA LYS A 108 18.02 8.80 1.15
C LYS A 108 17.42 7.41 1.40
N GLY A 109 17.21 6.68 0.30
CA GLY A 109 17.02 5.23 0.35
C GLY A 109 18.36 4.53 0.46
N VAL A 110 18.54 3.74 1.52
CA VAL A 110 19.87 3.23 1.92
C VAL A 110 20.01 1.72 1.78
N SER A 111 18.90 0.97 1.79
CA SER A 111 18.91 -0.48 1.53
C SER A 111 17.55 -0.93 1.02
N ARG A 112 17.52 -2.01 0.23
CA ARG A 112 16.30 -2.60 -0.33
C ARG A 112 16.11 -4.02 0.17
N PHE A 113 14.89 -4.31 0.60
CA PHE A 113 14.46 -5.62 1.06
C PHE A 113 13.19 -6.00 0.32
N GLY A 114 13.35 -6.67 -0.82
CA GLY A 114 12.24 -7.02 -1.70
C GLY A 114 11.51 -5.80 -2.26
N ASN A 115 10.29 -5.55 -1.75
CA ASN A 115 9.42 -4.46 -2.18
C ASN A 115 9.44 -3.25 -1.26
N THR A 116 10.22 -3.30 -0.20
CA THR A 116 10.42 -2.15 0.69
C THR A 116 11.85 -1.64 0.57
N ILE A 117 12.01 -0.34 0.74
CA ILE A 117 13.29 0.35 0.70
C ILE A 117 13.40 1.15 1.99
N ARG A 118 14.44 0.88 2.77
CA ARG A 118 14.74 1.59 4.00
C ARG A 118 15.10 3.04 3.67
N ILE A 119 14.45 3.98 4.35
CA ILE A 119 14.72 5.41 4.24
C ILE A 119 15.39 5.87 5.52
N ALA A 120 16.51 6.58 5.39
CA ALA A 120 17.26 7.08 6.51
C ALA A 120 17.89 8.45 6.23
N ILE A 121 18.21 9.18 7.30
CA ILE A 121 19.11 10.32 7.30
C ILE A 121 20.54 9.78 7.28
N VAL A 122 21.39 10.35 6.42
CA VAL A 122 22.81 9.99 6.30
C VAL A 122 23.66 10.99 7.05
N VAL A 123 24.29 10.54 8.16
CA VAL A 123 25.13 11.38 9.04
C VAL A 123 26.49 10.74 9.19
N GLY A 124 27.51 11.26 8.51
CA GLY A 124 28.90 10.77 8.67
C GLY A 124 29.09 9.27 8.39
N GLY A 125 28.27 8.68 7.51
CA GLY A 125 28.26 7.24 7.21
C GLY A 125 27.33 6.40 8.09
N SER A 126 26.74 6.98 9.13
CA SER A 126 25.68 6.38 9.93
C SER A 126 24.30 6.67 9.35
N PHE A 127 23.33 5.83 9.69
CA PHE A 127 21.95 5.91 9.22
C PHE A 127 20.96 6.01 10.39
N GLU A 128 20.10 7.02 10.37
CA GLU A 128 18.98 7.15 11.30
C GLU A 128 17.64 7.01 10.54
N ASP A 129 16.83 6.03 10.94
CA ASP A 129 15.54 5.75 10.30
C ASP A 129 14.52 6.86 10.49
N LEU A 130 13.53 6.90 9.61
CA LEU A 130 12.42 7.84 9.70
C LEU A 130 11.18 7.18 10.29
N GLN A 131 10.43 7.95 11.07
CA GLN A 131 9.12 7.58 11.57
C GLN A 131 8.10 8.69 11.33
N ALA A 132 6.84 8.30 11.19
CA ALA A 132 5.70 9.19 11.31
C ALA A 132 5.06 8.99 12.69
N THR A 133 4.80 10.07 13.42
CA THR A 133 4.20 10.04 14.76
C THR A 133 2.91 10.83 14.77
N SER A 134 1.84 10.21 15.26
CA SER A 134 0.53 10.83 15.41
C SER A 134 0.50 11.82 16.58
N PRO A 135 -0.53 12.68 16.67
CA PRO A 135 -0.73 13.53 17.85
C PRO A 135 -0.89 12.75 19.17
N ASP A 136 -1.41 11.52 19.13
CA ASP A 136 -1.58 10.62 20.28
C ASP A 136 -0.39 9.66 20.49
N GLY A 137 0.70 9.79 19.73
CA GLY A 137 1.95 9.05 19.93
C GLY A 137 2.03 7.68 19.25
N LYS A 138 1.05 7.31 18.41
CA LYS A 138 1.18 6.16 17.52
C LYS A 138 2.28 6.39 16.50
N GLU A 139 3.02 5.34 16.17
CA GLU A 139 4.17 5.41 15.28
C GLU A 139 4.00 4.54 14.04
N ARG A 140 4.57 4.98 12.93
CA ARG A 140 4.67 4.24 11.67
C ARG A 140 6.09 4.37 11.13
N VAL A 141 6.62 3.29 10.56
CA VAL A 141 7.90 3.36 9.84
C VAL A 141 7.67 4.05 8.50
N VAL A 142 8.57 4.97 8.13
CA VAL A 142 8.55 5.59 6.81
C VAL A 142 9.49 4.83 5.88
N SER A 143 8.95 4.31 4.79
CA SER A 143 9.69 3.46 3.86
C SER A 143 9.31 3.73 2.41
N GLY A 144 10.24 3.42 1.50
CA GLY A 144 9.95 3.30 0.09
C GLY A 144 9.20 2.00 -0.16
N VAL A 145 8.16 2.05 -0.98
CA VAL A 145 7.29 0.93 -1.30
C VAL A 145 7.18 0.78 -2.81
N LYS A 146 7.43 -0.45 -3.24
CA LYS A 146 7.44 -0.86 -4.63
C LYS A 146 6.32 -1.87 -4.91
N PHE A 147 5.63 -1.68 -6.02
CA PHE A 147 4.41 -2.42 -6.37
C PHE A 147 4.55 -3.29 -7.60
N ASN A 148 5.40 -2.87 -8.53
CA ASN A 148 5.72 -3.55 -9.78
C ASN A 148 7.13 -4.12 -9.73
N GLU A 149 7.46 -5.07 -10.60
CA GLU A 149 8.80 -5.67 -10.66
C GLU A 149 9.77 -4.81 -11.49
N ASP A 150 9.25 -3.98 -12.41
CA ASP A 150 10.02 -3.06 -13.26
C ASP A 150 10.84 -2.05 -12.48
N ASN A 151 11.98 -1.57 -12.99
CA ASN A 151 12.79 -0.60 -12.25
C ASN A 151 12.11 0.77 -12.05
N ILE A 152 11.21 1.15 -12.96
CA ILE A 152 10.45 2.40 -12.92
C ILE A 152 8.98 2.07 -12.64
N GLU A 153 8.41 2.66 -11.58
CA GLU A 153 6.99 2.54 -11.23
C GLU A 153 6.12 3.46 -12.09
N MET A 154 6.60 4.68 -12.33
CA MET A 154 5.92 5.68 -13.16
C MET A 154 6.86 6.81 -13.56
N GLU A 155 6.43 7.59 -14.54
CA GLU A 155 7.08 8.85 -14.92
C GLU A 155 6.12 10.02 -14.66
N ILE A 156 6.64 11.10 -14.10
CA ILE A 156 5.93 12.37 -13.87
C ILE A 156 6.78 13.46 -14.49
N GLY A 157 6.36 14.00 -15.64
CA GLY A 157 7.19 14.91 -16.42
C GLY A 157 8.57 14.29 -16.72
N PRO A 158 9.69 14.96 -16.40
CA PRO A 158 11.03 14.41 -16.60
C PRO A 158 11.45 13.40 -15.52
N THR A 159 10.69 13.27 -14.44
CA THR A 159 11.10 12.49 -13.26
C THR A 159 10.64 11.04 -13.37
N LYS A 160 11.60 10.12 -13.25
CA LYS A 160 11.36 8.67 -13.19
C LYS A 160 11.27 8.22 -11.74
N VAL A 161 10.09 7.79 -11.32
CA VAL A 161 9.81 7.32 -9.96
C VAL A 161 10.05 5.81 -9.89
N ILE A 162 10.82 5.36 -8.90
CA ILE A 162 11.14 3.93 -8.71
C ILE A 162 10.38 3.29 -7.54
N ALA A 163 9.91 4.10 -6.60
CA ALA A 163 9.09 3.68 -5.46
C ALA A 163 8.32 4.86 -4.88
N HIS A 164 7.23 4.56 -4.18
CA HIS A 164 6.44 5.53 -3.43
C HIS A 164 6.91 5.60 -1.98
N VAL A 165 6.89 6.77 -1.34
CA VAL A 165 7.19 6.86 0.10
C VAL A 165 5.89 6.78 0.90
N LYS A 166 5.87 5.88 1.89
CA LYS A 166 4.69 5.54 2.69
C LYS A 166 5.05 5.39 4.15
N ALA A 167 4.10 5.68 5.02
CA ALA A 167 4.16 5.35 6.43
C ALA A 167 3.33 4.07 6.67
N LEU A 168 3.98 3.05 7.26
CA LEU A 168 3.44 1.70 7.43
C LEU A 168 3.44 1.30 8.91
N PRO A 169 2.48 0.47 9.36
CA PRO A 169 2.55 -0.15 10.68
C PRO A 169 3.83 -0.97 10.80
N THR A 170 4.29 -1.12 12.04
CA THR A 170 5.40 -2.02 12.38
C THR A 170 4.90 -3.04 13.37
N MET A 171 5.35 -4.27 13.21
CA MET A 171 5.15 -5.33 14.18
C MET A 171 6.46 -6.06 14.35
N GLU A 172 6.77 -6.44 15.59
CA GLU A 172 7.84 -7.39 15.84
C GLU A 172 7.39 -8.75 15.32
N VAL A 173 8.15 -9.29 14.38
CA VAL A 173 7.88 -10.59 13.79
C VAL A 173 8.83 -11.60 14.42
N LYS A 174 8.26 -12.68 14.94
CA LYS A 174 9.00 -13.79 15.55
C LYS A 174 9.46 -14.78 14.49
N SER A 175 8.67 -14.90 13.43
CA SER A 175 8.96 -15.78 12.30
C SER A 175 10.20 -15.35 11.52
N GLU A 176 11.15 -16.26 11.36
CA GLU A 176 12.21 -16.12 10.34
C GLU A 176 11.77 -16.68 8.98
N GLU A 177 10.63 -17.39 8.96
CA GLU A 177 10.09 -18.00 7.76
C GLU A 177 9.55 -16.96 6.79
N THR A 178 9.99 -17.07 5.55
CA THR A 178 9.69 -16.09 4.50
C THR A 178 8.38 -16.38 3.77
N SER A 179 7.67 -17.44 4.14
CA SER A 179 6.47 -17.93 3.46
C SER A 179 5.36 -18.20 4.46
N TRP A 180 4.27 -17.44 4.38
CA TRP A 180 3.16 -17.48 5.32
C TRP A 180 1.90 -17.98 4.62
N GLU A 181 1.07 -18.75 5.34
CA GLU A 181 -0.18 -19.27 4.82
C GLU A 181 -1.21 -18.14 4.70
N ILE A 182 -2.07 -18.18 3.69
CA ILE A 182 -3.24 -17.28 3.63
C ILE A 182 -4.48 -18.05 4.07
N LYS A 183 -5.18 -17.54 5.08
CA LYS A 183 -6.42 -18.12 5.60
C LYS A 183 -7.51 -17.07 5.74
N ALA A 184 -8.76 -17.53 5.64
CA ALA A 184 -9.93 -16.76 6.05
C ALA A 184 -10.30 -17.15 7.49
N THR A 185 -10.38 -16.17 8.38
CA THR A 185 -10.63 -16.34 9.82
C THR A 185 -12.04 -15.86 10.14
N GLY A 186 -12.87 -16.75 10.67
CA GLY A 186 -14.20 -16.42 11.18
C GLY A 186 -14.15 -15.90 12.62
N ASN A 187 -15.18 -15.16 13.03
CA ASN A 187 -15.31 -14.64 14.41
C ASN A 187 -15.41 -15.75 15.48
N ASP A 188 -15.77 -16.97 15.08
CA ASP A 188 -15.82 -18.16 15.92
C ASP A 188 -14.47 -18.91 16.00
N GLY A 189 -13.42 -18.36 15.39
CA GLY A 189 -12.08 -18.97 15.30
C GLY A 189 -11.94 -20.01 14.19
N SER A 190 -12.96 -20.19 13.34
CA SER A 190 -12.84 -21.05 12.17
C SER A 190 -11.78 -20.52 11.19
N LEU A 191 -11.06 -21.44 10.56
CA LEU A 191 -10.02 -21.13 9.59
C LEU A 191 -10.31 -21.86 8.27
N LEU A 192 -10.45 -21.09 7.20
CA LEU A 192 -10.66 -21.61 5.85
C LEU A 192 -9.38 -21.40 5.02
N GLU A 193 -8.96 -22.43 4.30
CA GLU A 193 -7.83 -22.35 3.39
C GLU A 193 -8.17 -21.46 2.19
N ILE A 194 -7.25 -20.58 1.79
CA ILE A 194 -7.39 -19.81 0.55
C ILE A 194 -6.63 -20.49 -0.58
N VAL A 195 -7.35 -20.80 -1.66
CA VAL A 195 -6.80 -21.45 -2.86
C VAL A 195 -7.09 -20.63 -4.10
N ALA A 196 -6.21 -20.71 -5.10
CA ALA A 196 -6.51 -20.25 -6.45
C ALA A 196 -6.98 -21.42 -7.31
N LEU A 197 -8.02 -21.23 -8.13
CA LEU A 197 -8.62 -22.30 -8.93
C LEU A 197 -8.41 -22.09 -10.42
N ASN A 198 -8.09 -23.16 -11.16
CA ASN A 198 -8.25 -23.13 -12.63
C ASN A 198 -9.68 -23.54 -13.05
N LYS A 199 -9.94 -23.41 -14.37
CA LYS A 199 -11.22 -23.80 -15.00
C LYS A 199 -11.60 -25.28 -14.82
N LYS A 200 -10.65 -26.16 -14.46
CA LYS A 200 -10.88 -27.60 -14.22
C LYS A 200 -11.07 -27.92 -12.73
N GLY A 201 -11.10 -26.92 -11.86
CA GLY A 201 -11.21 -27.10 -10.41
C GLY A 201 -9.91 -27.53 -9.71
N ARG A 202 -8.76 -27.50 -10.39
CA ARG A 202 -7.46 -27.72 -9.73
C ARG A 202 -7.16 -26.53 -8.82
N GLU A 203 -6.83 -26.85 -7.57
CA GLU A 203 -6.38 -25.92 -6.54
C GLU A 203 -4.88 -25.63 -6.67
N TYR A 204 -4.51 -24.40 -6.35
CA TYR A 204 -3.14 -23.92 -6.22
C TYR A 204 -2.99 -23.19 -4.90
N LYS A 205 -1.86 -23.43 -4.23
CA LYS A 205 -1.51 -22.82 -2.95
C LYS A 205 -1.41 -21.31 -3.10
N VAL A 206 -1.94 -20.58 -2.11
CA VAL A 206 -1.79 -19.12 -1.97
C VAL A 206 -0.99 -18.83 -0.70
N MET A 207 -0.05 -17.90 -0.80
CA MET A 207 0.90 -17.59 0.27
C MET A 207 1.29 -16.12 0.26
N ALA A 208 1.60 -15.58 1.43
CA ALA A 208 2.34 -14.34 1.55
C ALA A 208 3.84 -14.65 1.62
N VAL A 209 4.66 -13.87 0.92
CA VAL A 209 6.11 -14.03 0.89
C VAL A 209 6.84 -12.76 1.31
N SER A 210 7.75 -12.90 2.27
CA SER A 210 8.73 -11.90 2.66
C SER A 210 9.85 -11.89 1.63
N ALA A 211 9.83 -10.89 0.75
CA ALA A 211 10.90 -10.72 -0.22
C ALA A 211 12.09 -10.03 0.47
N GLY A 212 13.22 -10.73 0.57
CA GLY A 212 14.46 -10.17 1.13
C GLY A 212 14.40 -9.88 2.63
N GLY A 213 13.55 -10.57 3.39
CA GLY A 213 13.51 -10.49 4.86
C GLY A 213 12.81 -9.27 5.45
N SER A 214 12.19 -8.41 4.64
CA SER A 214 11.36 -7.33 5.19
C SER A 214 9.95 -7.81 5.47
N PHE A 215 9.52 -7.54 6.70
CA PHE A 215 8.17 -7.78 7.15
C PHE A 215 7.30 -6.52 7.17
N ALA A 216 7.76 -5.36 6.68
CA ALA A 216 6.90 -4.17 6.65
C ALA A 216 5.73 -4.33 5.64
N MET A 217 5.87 -5.19 4.63
CA MET A 217 4.83 -5.52 3.66
C MET A 217 5.18 -6.82 2.93
N LEU A 218 4.27 -7.79 2.93
CA LEU A 218 4.47 -9.07 2.24
C LEU A 218 3.78 -9.10 0.88
N ASN A 219 4.40 -9.82 -0.07
CA ASN A 219 3.80 -10.09 -1.37
C ASN A 219 2.85 -11.27 -1.29
N VAL A 220 1.68 -11.15 -1.90
CA VAL A 220 0.71 -12.25 -1.93
C VAL A 220 0.74 -12.87 -3.31
N LYS A 221 1.07 -14.16 -3.37
CA LYS A 221 1.27 -14.91 -4.62
C LYS A 221 0.56 -16.25 -4.58
N ALA A 222 0.24 -16.78 -5.76
CA ALA A 222 -0.23 -18.17 -5.92
C ALA A 222 0.86 -19.00 -6.60
N GLU A 223 0.98 -20.26 -6.22
CA GLU A 223 1.93 -21.22 -6.81
C GLU A 223 1.28 -21.98 -7.97
N VAL A 224 1.44 -21.49 -9.19
CA VAL A 224 0.87 -22.11 -10.40
C VAL A 224 1.96 -22.85 -11.16
N GLY A 225 2.05 -24.16 -10.94
CA GLY A 225 3.10 -24.97 -11.54
C GLY A 225 4.44 -24.79 -10.82
N ARG A 226 5.40 -24.10 -11.45
CA ARG A 226 6.68 -23.73 -10.83
C ARG A 226 6.80 -22.21 -10.59
N ASP A 227 5.76 -21.46 -10.97
CA ASP A 227 5.79 -20.01 -10.97
C ASP A 227 5.00 -19.47 -9.78
N LEU A 228 5.55 -18.44 -9.14
CA LEU A 228 4.83 -17.63 -8.16
C LEU A 228 4.20 -16.43 -8.85
N VAL A 229 2.90 -16.53 -9.10
CA VAL A 229 2.16 -15.54 -9.88
C VAL A 229 1.51 -14.48 -8.97
N PRO A 230 1.44 -13.21 -9.40
CA PRO A 230 0.88 -12.14 -8.59
C PRO A 230 -0.62 -12.31 -8.40
N ILE A 231 -1.10 -11.88 -7.24
CA ILE A 231 -2.53 -11.74 -6.96
C ILE A 231 -2.92 -10.26 -7.02
N LYS A 232 -4.07 -10.00 -7.66
CA LYS A 232 -4.62 -8.67 -7.87
C LYS A 232 -6.11 -8.66 -7.54
N LEU A 233 -6.63 -7.47 -7.24
CA LEU A 233 -8.06 -7.21 -7.27
C LEU A 233 -8.47 -6.76 -8.67
N ILE A 234 -9.56 -7.31 -9.19
CA ILE A 234 -10.22 -6.83 -10.40
C ILE A 234 -11.63 -6.35 -10.06
N ARG A 235 -12.08 -5.30 -10.75
CA ARG A 235 -13.44 -4.78 -10.62
C ARG A 235 -14.30 -5.38 -11.72
N LYS A 236 -15.43 -5.96 -11.33
CA LYS A 236 -16.46 -6.51 -12.21
C LYS A 236 -17.82 -5.86 -11.88
N PRO A 237 -18.85 -6.01 -12.73
CA PRO A 237 -20.19 -5.49 -12.43
C PRO A 237 -20.76 -5.99 -11.09
N GLU A 238 -20.47 -7.23 -10.73
CA GLU A 238 -20.91 -7.88 -9.48
C GLU A 238 -20.09 -7.47 -8.25
N GLY A 239 -18.98 -6.75 -8.41
CA GLY A 239 -18.13 -6.32 -7.30
C GLY A 239 -16.63 -6.49 -7.56
N ILE A 240 -15.84 -6.40 -6.49
CA ILE A 240 -14.38 -6.55 -6.56
C ILE A 240 -14.02 -8.01 -6.23
N ARG A 241 -13.20 -8.63 -7.06
CA ARG A 241 -12.79 -10.05 -6.94
C ARG A 241 -11.28 -10.19 -6.94
N MET A 242 -10.79 -11.19 -6.22
CA MET A 242 -9.37 -11.57 -6.22
C MET A 242 -9.07 -12.60 -7.29
N ILE A 243 -8.00 -12.36 -8.04
CA ILE A 243 -7.48 -13.31 -9.03
C ILE A 243 -5.96 -13.41 -8.90
N ALA A 244 -5.43 -14.61 -9.11
CA ALA A 244 -4.04 -14.78 -9.51
C ALA A 244 -3.96 -14.72 -11.04
N VAL A 245 -2.86 -14.19 -11.57
CA VAL A 245 -2.68 -14.03 -13.02
C VAL A 245 -1.30 -14.51 -13.41
N ASP A 246 -1.22 -15.52 -14.26
CA ASP A 246 0.06 -16.00 -14.77
C ASP A 246 0.55 -15.22 -16.01
N TYR A 247 1.73 -15.57 -16.50
CA TYR A 247 2.36 -14.91 -17.64
C TYR A 247 1.60 -15.07 -18.97
N TYR A 248 0.72 -16.07 -19.08
CA TYR A 248 -0.15 -16.22 -20.24
C TYR A 248 -1.37 -15.30 -20.16
N GLY A 249 -1.61 -14.67 -19.01
CA GLY A 249 -2.84 -13.94 -18.73
C GLY A 249 -3.99 -14.85 -18.31
N ARG A 250 -3.71 -16.10 -17.91
CA ARG A 250 -4.75 -16.97 -17.38
C ARG A 250 -5.09 -16.49 -15.97
N GLN A 251 -6.38 -16.33 -15.71
CA GLN A 251 -6.89 -15.89 -14.43
C GLN A 251 -7.31 -17.10 -13.59
N PHE A 252 -6.90 -17.10 -12.33
CA PHE A 252 -7.24 -18.11 -11.35
C PHE A 252 -7.98 -17.41 -10.20
N PRO A 253 -9.32 -17.49 -10.16
CA PRO A 253 -10.09 -16.90 -9.07
C PRO A 253 -9.65 -17.48 -7.72
N LEU A 254 -9.50 -16.60 -6.73
CA LEU A 254 -9.25 -17.03 -5.36
C LEU A 254 -10.56 -17.33 -4.66
N LYS A 255 -10.53 -18.38 -3.83
CA LYS A 255 -11.68 -18.91 -3.10
C LYS A 255 -11.26 -19.39 -1.72
N ALA A 256 -12.18 -19.28 -0.75
CA ALA A 256 -12.00 -19.91 0.55
C ALA A 256 -12.61 -21.31 0.53
N LYS A 257 -11.82 -22.33 0.82
CA LYS A 257 -12.22 -23.75 0.80
C LYS A 257 -12.97 -24.10 2.07
N VAL A 258 -14.21 -24.54 1.92
CA VAL A 258 -15.10 -24.94 3.04
C VAL A 258 -15.08 -26.45 3.23
N ALA A 259 -15.14 -27.17 2.12
CA ALA A 259 -15.03 -28.61 2.02
C ALA A 259 -14.55 -28.95 0.61
N GLU A 260 -14.25 -30.22 0.33
CA GLU A 260 -13.84 -30.65 -1.01
C GLU A 260 -14.90 -30.24 -2.05
N GLY A 261 -14.48 -29.44 -3.04
CA GLY A 261 -15.36 -28.91 -4.08
C GLY A 261 -16.36 -27.82 -3.64
N LYS A 262 -16.38 -27.41 -2.36
CA LYS A 262 -17.24 -26.33 -1.85
C LYS A 262 -16.41 -25.12 -1.42
N TYR A 263 -16.78 -23.96 -1.94
CA TYR A 263 -16.00 -22.74 -1.78
C TYR A 263 -16.88 -21.51 -1.50
N PHE A 264 -16.31 -20.55 -0.78
CA PHE A 264 -16.82 -19.19 -0.65
C PHE A 264 -16.07 -18.22 -1.56
N ASP A 265 -16.78 -17.17 -1.98
CA ASP A 265 -16.20 -16.07 -2.75
C ASP A 265 -15.31 -15.21 -1.86
N ILE A 266 -14.20 -14.73 -2.43
CA ILE A 266 -13.36 -13.71 -1.81
C ILE A 266 -13.57 -12.39 -2.54
N GLU A 267 -13.89 -11.36 -1.77
CA GLU A 267 -14.30 -10.07 -2.26
C GLU A 267 -13.46 -8.95 -1.65
N GLY A 268 -13.28 -7.89 -2.44
CA GLY A 268 -12.84 -6.60 -1.89
C GLY A 268 -14.05 -5.86 -1.33
N GLY A 269 -13.97 -5.43 -0.08
CA GLY A 269 -14.99 -4.66 0.63
C GLY A 269 -14.95 -3.18 0.30
N GLU A 270 -15.30 -2.36 1.29
CA GLU A 270 -15.23 -0.91 1.19
C GLU A 270 -13.78 -0.43 1.17
N ASN A 271 -13.56 0.73 0.52
CA ASN A 271 -12.28 1.40 0.58
C ASN A 271 -12.18 2.16 1.90
N CYS A 272 -11.04 2.06 2.56
CA CYS A 272 -10.61 2.97 3.60
C CYS A 272 -9.36 3.67 3.07
N GLY A 273 -9.53 4.90 2.57
CA GLY A 273 -8.48 5.66 1.89
C GLY A 273 -7.88 4.91 0.70
N LYS A 274 -6.64 4.44 0.83
CA LYS A 274 -5.89 3.71 -0.21
C LYS A 274 -5.92 2.20 -0.03
N THR A 275 -6.57 1.72 1.02
CA THR A 275 -6.73 0.29 1.27
C THR A 275 -8.15 -0.20 1.05
N ILE A 276 -8.26 -1.49 0.78
CA ILE A 276 -9.52 -2.20 0.54
C ILE A 276 -9.47 -3.44 1.42
N ASP A 277 -10.48 -3.62 2.26
CA ASP A 277 -10.58 -4.83 3.06
C ASP A 277 -10.84 -6.05 2.18
N ILE A 278 -10.27 -7.18 2.56
CA ILE A 278 -10.44 -8.44 1.86
C ILE A 278 -11.12 -9.41 2.80
N ARG A 279 -12.24 -9.97 2.35
CA ARG A 279 -13.04 -10.92 3.12
C ARG A 279 -13.54 -12.06 2.25
N ALA A 280 -13.70 -13.23 2.86
CA ALA A 280 -14.52 -14.29 2.28
C ALA A 280 -15.95 -14.18 2.81
N LEU A 281 -16.94 -14.42 1.93
CA LEU A 281 -18.36 -14.35 2.28
C LEU A 281 -19.00 -15.73 2.11
N SER A 282 -19.59 -16.23 3.19
CA SER A 282 -20.39 -17.45 3.12
C SER A 282 -21.74 -17.23 2.44
N ASP A 283 -22.40 -18.35 2.09
CA ASP A 283 -23.73 -18.35 1.49
C ASP A 283 -24.80 -17.65 2.35
N ASN A 284 -24.60 -17.56 3.68
CA ASN A 284 -25.49 -16.87 4.62
C ASN A 284 -24.99 -15.48 5.04
N GLY A 285 -23.98 -14.93 4.36
CA GLY A 285 -23.46 -13.58 4.58
C GLY A 285 -22.57 -13.43 5.82
N VAL A 286 -22.05 -14.52 6.38
CA VAL A 286 -21.03 -14.47 7.43
C VAL A 286 -19.70 -14.11 6.79
N GLU A 287 -19.04 -13.09 7.34
CA GLU A 287 -17.76 -12.60 6.86
C GLU A 287 -16.60 -13.28 7.57
N TYR A 288 -15.55 -13.58 6.81
CA TYR A 288 -14.28 -14.10 7.29
C TYR A 288 -13.18 -13.16 6.84
N LEU A 289 -12.39 -12.64 7.78
CA LEU A 289 -11.25 -11.77 7.46
C LEU A 289 -10.14 -12.61 6.82
N VAL A 290 -9.54 -12.11 5.74
CA VAL A 290 -8.43 -12.82 5.11
C VAL A 290 -7.11 -12.33 5.68
N ASN A 291 -6.33 -13.24 6.25
CA ASN A 291 -5.05 -12.95 6.90
C ASN A 291 -3.93 -13.80 6.30
N ALA A 292 -2.72 -13.25 6.34
CA ALA A 292 -1.50 -14.05 6.24
C ALA A 292 -1.06 -14.46 7.65
N ILE A 293 -0.74 -15.74 7.83
CA ILE A 293 -0.40 -16.34 9.13
C ILE A 293 0.95 -17.04 9.00
N SER A 294 1.91 -16.60 9.78
CA SER A 294 3.23 -17.24 9.87
C SER A 294 3.17 -18.59 10.59
N PRO A 295 4.19 -19.46 10.43
CA PRO A 295 4.30 -20.69 11.22
C PRO A 295 4.28 -20.47 12.74
N GLU A 296 4.78 -19.33 13.21
CA GLU A 296 4.85 -18.93 14.61
C GLU A 296 3.57 -18.20 15.10
N GLY A 297 2.60 -18.00 14.22
CA GLY A 297 1.30 -17.40 14.53
C GLY A 297 1.24 -15.87 14.44
N ASP A 298 2.31 -15.20 13.99
CA ASP A 298 2.23 -13.79 13.59
C ASP A 298 1.20 -13.63 12.46
N MET A 299 0.31 -12.64 12.58
CA MET A 299 -0.81 -12.44 11.65
C MET A 299 -0.77 -11.07 10.99
N TYR A 300 -1.00 -11.04 9.68
CA TYR A 300 -1.05 -9.83 8.86
C TYR A 300 -2.41 -9.76 8.16
N ASP A 301 -2.94 -8.55 8.00
CA ASP A 301 -4.16 -8.34 7.25
C ASP A 301 -3.88 -8.37 5.75
N LEU A 302 -4.68 -9.12 5.01
CA LEU A 302 -4.66 -9.06 3.56
C LEU A 302 -5.46 -7.84 3.12
N LYS A 303 -4.81 -6.91 2.42
CA LYS A 303 -5.43 -5.66 1.95
C LYS A 303 -5.25 -5.52 0.45
N GLY A 304 -6.28 -5.00 -0.21
CA GLY A 304 -6.14 -4.39 -1.52
C GLY A 304 -5.47 -3.03 -1.38
N ILE A 305 -4.43 -2.74 -2.16
CA ILE A 305 -3.72 -1.45 -2.14
C ILE A 305 -3.93 -0.74 -3.47
N LYS A 306 -4.58 0.42 -3.38
CA LYS A 306 -4.88 1.28 -4.51
C LYS A 306 -4.02 2.53 -4.41
N VAL A 307 -3.00 2.65 -5.25
CA VAL A 307 -2.07 3.78 -5.18
C VAL A 307 -2.55 4.94 -6.05
N LYS A 308 -3.28 4.65 -7.13
CA LYS A 308 -3.80 5.65 -8.07
C LYS A 308 -5.27 5.95 -7.80
N ASP A 309 -5.66 7.22 -7.97
CA ASP A 309 -7.03 7.70 -7.77
C ASP A 309 -8.02 7.23 -8.86
N GLY A 310 -7.51 6.81 -10.03
CA GLY A 310 -8.35 6.39 -11.15
C GLY A 310 -9.02 5.03 -10.98
N GLU A 311 -9.96 4.68 -11.86
CA GLU A 311 -10.69 3.40 -11.81
C GLU A 311 -9.79 2.16 -11.98
N LYS A 312 -8.60 2.32 -12.56
CA LYS A 312 -7.63 1.26 -12.78
C LYS A 312 -6.33 1.59 -12.07
N GLU A 313 -5.70 0.57 -11.51
CA GLU A 313 -4.37 0.67 -10.94
C GLU A 313 -3.30 0.41 -12.00
N GLY A 314 -3.53 -0.60 -12.86
CA GLY A 314 -2.62 -0.91 -13.95
C GLY A 314 -3.11 -2.06 -14.82
N TYR A 315 -2.16 -2.62 -15.55
CA TYR A 315 -2.38 -3.74 -16.45
C TYR A 315 -1.36 -4.84 -16.20
N LEU A 316 -1.76 -6.08 -16.40
CA LEU A 316 -0.86 -7.22 -16.58
C LEU A 316 -0.95 -7.65 -18.05
N GLN A 317 0.17 -7.67 -18.74
CA GLN A 317 0.25 -8.18 -20.11
C GLN A 317 0.37 -9.71 -20.05
N GLY A 318 -0.67 -10.39 -20.50
CA GLY A 318 -0.63 -11.82 -20.82
C GLY A 318 -0.47 -12.07 -22.31
N LEU A 319 -0.12 -13.29 -22.68
CA LEU A 319 -0.11 -13.74 -24.06
C LEU A 319 -1.52 -13.73 -24.70
N GLU A 320 -2.56 -13.94 -23.91
CA GLU A 320 -3.96 -13.90 -24.37
C GLU A 320 -4.61 -12.50 -24.30
N GLY A 321 -3.89 -11.49 -23.81
CA GLY A 321 -4.37 -10.11 -23.76
C GLY A 321 -3.98 -9.35 -22.49
N LEU A 322 -4.50 -8.13 -22.38
CA LEU A 322 -4.29 -7.23 -21.24
C LEU A 322 -5.33 -7.46 -20.16
N ILE A 323 -4.88 -7.67 -18.92
CA ILE A 323 -5.74 -7.72 -17.74
C ILE A 323 -5.63 -6.42 -16.98
N THR A 324 -6.68 -5.63 -16.98
CA THR A 324 -6.80 -4.46 -16.11
C THR A 324 -7.03 -4.91 -14.68
N TYR A 325 -6.26 -4.37 -13.73
CA TYR A 325 -6.49 -4.61 -12.32
C TYR A 325 -6.82 -3.32 -11.56
N TYR A 326 -7.66 -3.49 -10.54
CA TYR A 326 -8.23 -2.42 -9.72
C TYR A 326 -7.30 -1.99 -8.58
N ALA A 327 -6.57 -2.95 -7.99
CA ALA A 327 -5.63 -2.74 -6.89
C ALA A 327 -4.62 -3.90 -6.78
N HIS A 328 -3.47 -3.63 -6.17
CA HIS A 328 -2.51 -4.65 -5.74
C HIS A 328 -3.06 -5.41 -4.53
N VAL A 329 -2.61 -6.64 -4.27
CA VAL A 329 -2.89 -7.32 -3.01
C VAL A 329 -1.60 -7.50 -2.24
N LYS A 330 -1.60 -7.11 -0.96
CA LYS A 330 -0.47 -7.17 -0.04
C LYS A 330 -0.93 -7.66 1.32
N ALA A 331 -0.02 -8.26 2.09
CA ALA A 331 -0.25 -8.47 3.51
C ALA A 331 0.47 -7.36 4.28
N LEU A 332 -0.22 -6.69 5.19
CA LEU A 332 0.31 -5.61 6.02
C LEU A 332 0.18 -5.99 7.50
N PRO A 333 1.10 -5.52 8.36
CA PRO A 333 0.92 -5.69 9.80
C PRO A 333 -0.41 -5.06 10.23
N PRO A 334 -1.13 -5.69 11.18
CA PRO A 334 -2.38 -5.15 11.67
C PRO A 334 -2.13 -3.82 12.38
N VAL A 335 -3.16 -2.98 12.36
CA VAL A 335 -3.14 -1.70 13.05
C VAL A 335 -3.32 -1.92 14.55
N GLN A 336 -2.51 -1.24 15.36
CA GLN A 336 -2.62 -1.22 16.83
C GLN A 336 -3.41 0.00 17.32
#